data_AF-A0A372QGE8-F1
#
_entry.id   AF-A0A372QGE8-F1
#
_cell.length_a   1.000
_cell.length_b   1.000
_cell.length_c   1.000
_cell.angle_alpha   90.00
_cell.angle_beta   90.00
_cell.angle_gamma   90.00
#
_symmetry.space_group_name_H-M   'P 1'
#
loop_
_entity.id
_entity.type
_entity.pdbx_description
1 polymer ?
#
loop_
_entity_poly.entity_id
_entity_poly.type
_entity_poly.pdbx_seq_one_letter_code
_entity_poly.pdbx_strand_id
1 'polypeptide(L)'
;MELQDLINQLPFDDSMNVKEFLHIDDFFKKNEGLTDEEVISMVKSNNNKPETDPNKGELLEIISKREALGYLDDLVVFFEHSSDVSSDSTELNLLKKLRH
;
A
#
# COMPACT_ATOMS: atom_id res chain seq x y z
N MET A 1 -15.28 6.31 23.38
CA MET A 1 -15.13 4.99 22.74
C MET A 1 -14.17 4.22 23.62
N GLU A 2 -14.63 3.11 24.18
CA GLU A 2 -13.82 2.29 25.08
C GLU A 2 -12.96 1.31 24.27
N LEU A 3 -11.84 0.85 24.83
CA LEU A 3 -10.95 -0.12 24.16
C LEU A 3 -11.70 -1.41 23.77
N GLN A 4 -12.67 -1.83 24.58
CA GLN A 4 -13.49 -3.00 24.26
C GLN A 4 -14.39 -2.76 23.04
N ASP A 5 -14.89 -1.53 22.83
CA ASP A 5 -15.69 -1.19 21.64
C ASP A 5 -14.86 -1.27 20.35
N LEU A 6 -13.56 -0.95 20.44
CA LEU A 6 -12.62 -1.07 19.33
C LEU A 6 -12.29 -2.55 19.06
N ILE A 7 -12.11 -3.36 20.10
CA ILE A 7 -11.83 -4.79 19.97
C ILE A 7 -13.03 -5.54 19.36
N ASN A 8 -14.25 -5.19 19.75
CA ASN A 8 -15.48 -5.80 19.22
C ASN A 8 -15.72 -5.51 17.72
N GLN A 9 -14.99 -4.56 17.12
CA GLN A 9 -15.04 -4.26 15.68
C GLN A 9 -14.04 -5.11 14.87
N LEU A 10 -13.12 -5.81 15.52
CA LEU A 10 -12.15 -6.65 14.83
C LEU A 10 -12.84 -7.90 14.26
N PRO A 11 -12.40 -8.41 13.10
CA PRO A 11 -13.01 -9.54 12.42
C PRO A 11 -12.56 -10.87 13.04
N PHE A 12 -12.64 -11.00 14.37
CA PHE A 12 -12.41 -12.26 15.05
C PHE A 12 -13.74 -12.94 15.30
N ASP A 13 -13.83 -14.23 14.96
CA ASP A 13 -15.04 -15.03 15.14
C ASP A 13 -15.40 -15.21 16.63
N ASP A 14 -14.40 -15.16 17.51
CA ASP A 14 -14.55 -15.29 18.95
C ASP A 14 -14.52 -13.94 19.65
N SER A 15 -15.39 -13.77 20.66
CA SER A 15 -15.40 -12.58 21.51
C SER A 15 -14.11 -12.50 22.31
N MET A 16 -13.28 -11.50 22.01
CA MET A 16 -12.01 -11.26 22.68
C MET A 16 -12.11 -10.10 23.67
N ASN A 17 -11.68 -10.30 24.92
CA ASN A 17 -11.65 -9.22 25.91
C ASN A 17 -10.32 -8.44 25.87
N VAL A 18 -10.29 -7.24 26.47
CA VAL A 18 -9.10 -6.37 26.51
C VAL A 18 -7.85 -7.10 27.01
N LYS A 19 -7.98 -7.97 28.01
CA LYS A 19 -6.84 -8.68 28.61
C LYS A 19 -6.29 -9.74 27.65
N GLU A 20 -7.17 -10.48 26.98
CA GLU A 20 -6.79 -11.45 25.95
C GLU A 20 -6.11 -10.76 24.76
N PHE A 21 -6.67 -9.63 24.32
CA PHE A 21 -6.10 -8.84 23.23
C PHE A 21 -4.67 -8.36 23.54
N LEU A 22 -4.43 -7.86 24.76
CA LEU A 22 -3.10 -7.41 25.19
C LEU A 22 -2.05 -8.54 25.26
N HIS A 23 -2.48 -9.80 25.35
CA HIS A 23 -1.62 -10.98 25.46
C HIS A 23 -1.75 -11.91 24.25
N ILE A 24 -2.27 -11.41 23.13
CA ILE A 24 -2.55 -12.23 21.95
C ILE A 24 -1.27 -12.87 21.38
N ASP A 25 -0.14 -12.17 21.45
CA ASP A 25 1.18 -12.64 21.02
C ASP A 25 1.65 -13.87 21.81
N ASP A 26 1.28 -13.99 23.08
CA ASP A 26 1.63 -15.14 23.92
C ASP A 26 0.82 -16.38 23.53
N PHE A 27 -0.37 -16.21 22.95
CA PHE A 27 -1.18 -17.29 22.41
C PHE A 27 -0.63 -17.78 21.05
N PHE A 28 -0.17 -16.85 20.20
CA PHE A 28 0.42 -17.18 18.90
C PHE A 28 1.81 -17.84 18.99
N LYS A 29 2.57 -17.62 20.06
CA LYS A 29 3.86 -18.30 20.27
C LYS A 29 3.79 -19.83 20.34
N LYS A 30 2.61 -20.42 20.53
CA LYS A 30 2.45 -21.87 20.74
C LYS A 30 2.10 -22.65 19.48
N ASN A 31 1.58 -22.01 18.43
CA ASN A 31 1.13 -22.70 17.23
C ASN A 31 2.01 -22.28 16.03
N GLU A 32 2.90 -23.21 15.65
CA GLU A 32 3.67 -23.24 14.40
C GLU A 32 4.54 -22.00 14.12
N GLY A 33 5.72 -21.99 14.74
CA GLY A 33 6.86 -21.38 14.06
C GLY A 33 7.07 -22.12 12.74
N LEU A 34 7.09 -21.40 11.63
CA LEU A 34 7.42 -21.97 10.32
C LEU A 34 8.76 -22.70 10.42
N THR A 35 8.77 -23.96 10.01
CA THR A 35 10.01 -24.72 9.89
C THR A 35 10.88 -24.14 8.79
N ASP A 36 12.20 -24.31 8.89
CA ASP A 36 13.13 -23.85 7.86
C ASP A 36 12.75 -24.42 6.48
N GLU A 37 12.23 -25.66 6.44
CA GLU A 37 11.73 -26.31 5.23
C GLU A 37 10.51 -25.60 4.62
N GLU A 38 9.57 -25.14 5.44
CA GLU A 38 8.41 -24.36 4.98
C GLU A 38 8.83 -22.98 4.46
N VAL A 39 9.77 -22.32 5.15
CA VAL A 39 10.33 -21.05 4.70
C VAL A 39 11.02 -21.22 3.34
N ILE A 40 11.85 -22.26 3.18
CA ILE A 40 12.53 -22.57 1.92
C ILE A 40 11.51 -22.88 0.81
N SER A 41 10.43 -23.60 1.11
CA SER A 41 9.37 -23.92 0.16
C SER A 41 8.61 -22.67 -0.31
N MET A 42 8.25 -21.77 0.62
CA MET A 42 7.59 -20.50 0.30
C MET A 42 8.49 -19.62 -0.58
N VAL A 43 9.78 -19.50 -0.26
CA VAL A 43 10.75 -18.75 -1.06
C VAL A 43 10.91 -19.37 -2.46
N LYS A 44 11.11 -20.69 -2.55
CA LYS A 44 11.26 -21.39 -3.84
C LYS A 44 9.99 -21.32 -4.70
N SER A 45 8.81 -21.39 -4.10
CA SER A 45 7.54 -21.30 -4.83
C SER A 45 7.31 -19.92 -5.46
N ASN A 46 7.92 -18.88 -4.90
CA ASN A 46 7.87 -17.52 -5.41
C ASN A 46 8.93 -17.23 -6.50
N ASN A 47 9.91 -18.11 -6.69
CA ASN A 47 11.00 -17.96 -7.65
C ASN A 47 10.63 -18.31 -9.10
N ASN A 48 9.34 -18.48 -9.41
CA ASN A 48 8.88 -18.39 -10.81
C ASN A 48 8.87 -16.96 -11.35
N LYS A 49 9.14 -15.95 -10.50
CA LYS A 49 9.49 -14.60 -10.93
C LYS A 49 11.02 -14.44 -10.90
N PRO A 50 11.61 -13.79 -11.91
CA PRO A 50 13.05 -13.56 -11.94
C PRO A 50 13.48 -12.77 -10.70
N GLU A 51 14.51 -13.29 -10.02
CA GLU A 51 15.14 -12.67 -8.85
C GLU A 51 15.42 -11.19 -9.15
N THR A 52 14.66 -10.31 -8.49
CA THR A 52 14.92 -8.88 -8.55
C THR A 52 15.91 -8.59 -7.44
N ASP A 53 17.13 -8.23 -7.84
CA ASP A 53 18.22 -7.77 -6.97
C ASP A 53 17.66 -6.79 -5.89
N PRO A 54 17.83 -7.06 -4.58
CA PRO A 54 17.36 -6.15 -3.54
C PRO A 54 18.10 -4.80 -3.52
N ASN A 55 19.19 -4.64 -4.29
CA ASN A 55 19.80 -3.33 -4.58
C ASN A 55 19.16 -2.59 -5.76
N LYS A 56 18.29 -3.25 -6.53
CA LYS A 56 17.27 -2.55 -7.31
C LYS A 56 16.15 -2.19 -6.35
N GLY A 57 16.30 -1.06 -5.65
CA GLY A 57 15.13 -0.33 -5.19
C GLY A 57 14.12 -0.26 -6.34
N GLU A 58 12.82 -0.33 -6.02
CA GLU A 58 11.72 -0.27 -6.99
C GLU A 58 12.17 0.53 -8.20
N LEU A 59 12.29 -0.13 -9.35
CA LEU A 59 12.71 0.54 -10.58
C LEU A 59 11.69 1.64 -10.79
N LEU A 60 11.99 2.86 -10.34
CA LEU A 60 11.23 4.05 -10.64
C LEU A 60 11.11 4.02 -12.14
N GLU A 61 9.88 3.84 -12.61
CA GLU A 61 9.62 3.66 -14.02
C GLU A 61 10.19 4.91 -14.72
N ILE A 62 11.27 4.73 -15.48
CA ILE A 62 11.98 5.85 -16.07
C ILE A 62 11.14 6.29 -17.26
N ILE A 63 10.24 7.24 -17.03
CA ILE A 63 9.41 7.81 -18.07
C ILE A 63 10.24 8.76 -18.94
N SER A 64 9.97 8.76 -20.24
CA SER A 64 10.54 9.75 -21.15
C SER A 64 9.91 11.13 -20.92
N LYS A 65 10.60 12.19 -21.37
CA LYS A 65 10.03 13.56 -21.35
C LYS A 65 8.69 13.65 -22.08
N ARG A 66 8.50 12.86 -23.15
CA ARG A 66 7.25 12.85 -23.91
C ARG A 66 6.12 12.23 -23.11
N GLU A 67 6.38 11.12 -22.43
CA GLU A 67 5.39 10.46 -21.57
C GLU A 67 5.04 11.32 -20.36
N ALA A 68 6.03 11.97 -19.73
CA ALA A 68 5.79 12.91 -18.63
C ALA A 68 4.87 14.06 -19.04
N LEU A 69 5.03 14.61 -20.25
CA LEU A 69 4.14 15.63 -20.79
C LEU A 69 2.74 15.09 -21.10
N GLY A 70 2.63 13.84 -21.58
CA GLY A 70 1.34 13.18 -21.79
C GLY A 70 0.56 13.00 -20.49
N TYR A 71 1.21 12.50 -19.44
CA TYR A 71 0.59 12.37 -18.12
C TYR A 71 0.21 13.71 -17.50
N LEU A 72 0.99 14.77 -17.76
CA LEU A 72 0.64 16.12 -17.34
C LEU A 72 -0.65 16.60 -18.04
N ASP A 73 -0.79 16.36 -19.33
CA ASP A 73 -2.00 16.71 -20.09
C ASP A 73 -3.22 15.92 -19.53
N ASP A 74 -3.07 14.62 -19.23
CA ASP A 74 -4.12 13.80 -18.63
C ASP A 74 -4.55 14.31 -17.23
N LEU A 75 -3.59 14.73 -16.40
CA LEU A 75 -3.86 15.31 -15.08
C LEU A 75 -4.63 16.63 -15.17
N VAL A 76 -4.29 17.50 -16.13
CA VAL A 76 -5.00 18.76 -16.34
C VAL A 76 -6.46 18.48 -16.71
N VAL A 77 -6.72 17.54 -17.63
CA VAL A 77 -8.08 17.14 -18.03
C VAL A 77 -8.86 16.55 -16.85
N PHE A 78 -8.21 15.72 -16.02
CA PHE A 78 -8.83 15.14 -14.83
C PHE A 78 -9.33 16.22 -13.86
N PHE A 79 -8.49 17.22 -13.55
CA PHE A 79 -8.86 18.30 -12.64
C PHE A 79 -9.87 19.28 -13.24
N GLU A 80 -9.87 19.50 -14.56
CA GLU A 80 -10.90 20.34 -15.22
C GLU A 80 -12.30 19.72 -15.18
N HIS A 81 -12.39 18.39 -15.16
CA HIS A 81 -13.66 17.64 -15.15
C HIS A 81 -14.05 17.08 -13.78
N SER A 82 -13.15 17.16 -12.79
CA SER A 82 -13.45 16.74 -11.42
C SER A 82 -14.44 17.71 -10.78
N SER A 83 -15.63 17.22 -10.44
CA SER A 83 -16.66 18.01 -9.74
C SER A 83 -16.51 17.95 -8.22
N ASP A 84 -15.74 16.99 -7.70
CA ASP A 84 -15.56 16.75 -6.26
C ASP A 84 -14.35 17.47 -5.67
N VAL A 85 -13.38 17.86 -6.50
CA VAL A 85 -12.23 18.65 -6.09
C VAL A 85 -12.50 20.07 -6.55
N SER A 86 -12.73 20.98 -5.60
CA SER A 86 -12.60 22.43 -5.84
C SER A 86 -11.14 22.71 -6.19
N SER A 87 -10.72 22.37 -7.40
CA SER A 87 -9.37 22.62 -7.87
C SER A 87 -9.17 24.12 -7.86
N ASP A 88 -8.32 24.59 -6.95
CA ASP A 88 -7.96 26.00 -6.92
C ASP A 88 -7.38 26.34 -8.30
N SER A 89 -7.97 27.35 -8.94
CA SER A 89 -7.54 27.82 -10.27
C SER A 89 -6.03 28.09 -10.32
N THR A 90 -5.42 28.38 -9.17
CA THR A 90 -3.98 28.58 -8.99
C THR A 90 -3.17 27.31 -9.25
N GLU A 91 -3.60 26.16 -8.75
CA GLU A 91 -2.90 24.88 -8.90
C GLU A 91 -2.99 24.34 -10.33
N LEU A 92 -4.17 24.45 -10.94
CA LEU A 92 -4.36 24.14 -12.37
C LEU A 92 -3.49 25.01 -13.28
N ASN A 93 -3.37 26.30 -12.96
CA ASN A 93 -2.49 27.21 -13.69
C ASN A 93 -1.01 26.89 -13.49
N LEU A 94 -0.62 26.36 -12.33
CA LEU A 94 0.75 25.90 -12.09
C LEU A 94 1.07 24.66 -12.94
N LEU A 95 0.17 23.67 -12.97
CA LEU A 95 0.33 22.47 -13.79
C LEU A 95 0.49 22.83 -15.28
N LYS A 96 -0.34 23.74 -15.79
CA LYS A 96 -0.25 24.23 -17.18
C LYS A 96 1.08 24.92 -17.49
N LYS A 97 1.71 25.57 -16.50
CA LYS A 97 3.03 26.20 -16.67
C LYS A 97 4.18 25.20 -16.76
N LEU A 98 4.05 24.01 -16.17
CA LEU A 98 5.09 22.97 -16.22
C LEU A 98 5.30 22.39 -17.63
N ARG A 99 4.40 22.72 -18.56
CA ARG A 99 4.48 22.34 -19.98
C ARG A 99 5.47 23.19 -20.79
N HIS A 100 5.86 24.36 -20.29
CA HIS A 100 6.70 25.36 -20.96
C HIS A 100 8.04 25.53 -20.27
#